data_AF-A0A7K7S4P5-F1
#
_entry.id   AF-A0A7K7S4P5-F1
#
_cell.length_a   1.000
_cell.length_b   1.000
_cell.length_c   1.000
_cell.angle_alpha   90.00
_cell.angle_beta   90.00
_cell.angle_gamma   90.00
#
_symmetry.space_group_name_H-M   'P 1'
#
loop_
_entity.id
_entity.type
_entity.pdbx_description
1 polymer ?
#
loop_
_entity_poly.entity_id
_entity_poly.type
_entity_poly.pdbx_seq_one_letter_code
_entity_poly.pdbx_strand_id
1 'polypeptide(L)'
;RWYWPTKSYLSYLPAHNYSAFETEIMRNELERLVARQSLELPSMKRYELPALSFGQKNDITAWQECVNNSMAQLEHQAVRFENLELISQHTCNAWKVYNKHLVHMIEQAQKELQKLRKNIQDLNWQRKNMQLTAGTKLREMESTWVSPVNKNYEIERTIEANKENIQQDF
;
A
#
# COMPACT_ATOMS: atom_id res chain seq x y z
N ARG A 1 -10.82 35.75 -3.14
CA ARG A 1 -10.04 35.27 -4.31
C ARG A 1 -9.34 33.99 -3.89
N TRP A 2 -9.62 32.87 -4.57
CA TRP A 2 -8.89 31.63 -4.33
C TRP A 2 -7.56 31.72 -5.09
N TYR A 3 -6.46 31.66 -4.36
CA TYR A 3 -5.13 31.65 -4.97
C TYR A 3 -4.75 30.21 -5.28
N TRP A 4 -4.43 29.94 -6.54
CA TRP A 4 -3.88 28.66 -6.93
C TRP A 4 -2.50 28.48 -6.26
N PRO A 5 -2.21 27.31 -5.66
CA PRO A 5 -0.91 27.07 -5.04
C PRO A 5 0.22 27.26 -6.06
N THR A 6 1.09 28.23 -5.81
CA THR A 6 2.24 28.55 -6.69
C THR A 6 3.39 27.55 -6.53
N LYS A 7 3.38 26.79 -5.43
CA LYS A 7 4.43 25.82 -5.11
C LYS A 7 4.10 24.48 -5.76
N SER A 8 4.91 24.09 -6.75
CA SER A 8 4.93 22.71 -7.22
C SER A 8 5.54 21.84 -6.12
N TYR A 9 4.69 21.17 -5.35
CA TYR A 9 5.13 20.20 -4.33
C TYR A 9 5.81 18.97 -4.91
N LEU A 10 5.86 18.83 -6.24
CA LEU A 10 6.54 17.74 -6.94
C LEU A 10 7.86 18.18 -7.55
N SER A 11 8.30 19.43 -7.33
CA SER A 11 9.54 19.99 -7.90
C SER A 11 10.82 19.31 -7.42
N TYR A 12 10.79 18.58 -6.29
CA TYR A 12 11.93 17.81 -5.80
C TYR A 12 12.05 16.43 -6.48
N LEU A 13 11.05 16.02 -7.26
CA LEU A 13 11.06 14.75 -7.98
C LEU A 13 11.62 14.97 -9.40
N PRO A 14 12.38 14.00 -9.93
CA PRO A 14 12.82 14.03 -11.32
C PRO A 14 11.60 13.97 -12.27
N ALA A 15 11.81 14.37 -13.53
CA ALA A 15 10.78 14.23 -14.57
C ALA A 15 10.25 12.79 -14.63
N HIS A 16 8.93 12.65 -14.80
CA HIS A 16 8.27 11.35 -14.79
C HIS A 16 8.79 10.50 -15.94
N ASN A 17 9.47 9.40 -15.60
CA ASN A 17 9.84 8.39 -16.58
C ASN A 17 8.70 7.37 -16.67
N TYR A 18 7.86 7.51 -17.70
CA TYR A 18 6.73 6.62 -17.95
C TYR A 18 7.16 5.19 -18.32
N SER A 19 8.40 4.99 -18.78
CA SER A 19 8.96 3.68 -19.12
C SER A 19 9.88 3.11 -18.04
N ALA A 20 9.96 3.74 -16.85
CA ALA A 20 10.86 3.30 -15.78
C ALA A 20 10.64 1.83 -15.34
N PHE A 21 9.41 1.34 -15.47
CA PHE A 21 9.01 -0.02 -15.09
C PHE A 21 8.66 -0.89 -16.30
N GLU A 22 8.89 -0.41 -17.52
CA GLU A 22 8.69 -1.22 -18.72
C GLU A 22 9.78 -2.30 -18.79
N THR A 23 9.35 -3.54 -18.60
CA THR A 23 10.19 -4.69 -18.88
C THR A 23 10.23 -4.97 -20.39
N GLU A 24 11.25 -5.68 -20.84
CA GLU A 24 11.39 -6.08 -22.25
C GLU A 24 10.13 -6.80 -22.77
N ILE A 25 9.53 -7.65 -21.93
CA ILE A 25 8.31 -8.39 -22.25
C ILE A 25 7.14 -7.42 -22.45
N MET A 26 7.00 -6.40 -21.59
CA MET A 26 5.95 -5.39 -21.74
C MET A 26 6.11 -4.58 -23.02
N ARG A 27 7.33 -4.22 -23.40
CA ARG A 27 7.59 -3.49 -24.65
C ARG A 27 7.18 -4.31 -25.86
N ASN A 28 7.59 -5.58 -25.91
CA ASN A 28 7.23 -6.50 -26.99
C ASN A 28 5.70 -6.70 -27.09
N GLU A 29 5.00 -6.80 -25.96
CA GLU A 29 3.53 -6.92 -25.93
C GLU A 29 2.84 -5.63 -26.41
N LEU A 30 3.36 -4.46 -26.03
CA LEU A 30 2.85 -3.18 -26.51
C LEU A 30 3.05 -3.03 -28.03
N GLU A 31 4.21 -3.44 -28.56
CA GLU A 31 4.49 -3.46 -30.00
C GLU A 31 3.54 -4.41 -30.75
N ARG A 32 3.31 -5.62 -30.21
CA ARG A 32 2.33 -6.58 -30.74
C ARG A 32 0.93 -5.99 -30.82
N LEU A 33 0.49 -5.30 -29.75
CA LEU A 33 -0.82 -4.65 -29.69
C LEU A 33 -0.94 -3.50 -30.70
N VAL A 34 0.09 -2.67 -30.84
CA VAL A 34 0.16 -1.60 -31.86
C VAL A 34 0.10 -2.19 -33.27
N ALA A 35 0.82 -3.28 -33.52
CA ALA A 35 0.79 -4.03 -34.76
C ALA A 35 -0.51 -4.84 -34.99
N ARG A 36 -1.43 -4.84 -34.01
CA ARG A 36 -2.69 -5.61 -34.02
C ARG A 36 -2.49 -7.10 -34.27
N GLN A 37 -1.36 -7.65 -33.85
CA GLN A 37 -1.05 -9.06 -33.98
C GLN A 37 -1.78 -9.87 -32.90
N SER A 38 -2.43 -10.96 -33.30
CA SER A 38 -3.04 -11.90 -32.37
C SER A 38 -1.98 -12.53 -31.46
N LEU A 39 -2.35 -12.86 -30.22
CA LEU A 39 -1.45 -13.56 -29.32
C LEU A 39 -1.21 -14.97 -29.86
N GLU A 40 0.05 -15.38 -30.01
CA GLU A 40 0.36 -16.78 -30.27
C GLU A 40 0.05 -17.59 -29.02
N LEU A 41 -1.01 -18.38 -29.08
CA LEU A 41 -1.35 -19.30 -28.01
C LEU A 41 -0.36 -20.48 -28.05
N PRO A 42 0.18 -20.90 -26.89
CA PRO A 42 0.97 -22.11 -26.83
C PRO A 42 0.15 -23.30 -27.34
N SER A 43 0.74 -24.07 -28.25
CA SER A 43 0.08 -25.23 -28.84
C SER A 43 -0.16 -26.31 -27.79
N MET A 44 -1.42 -26.68 -27.59
CA MET A 44 -1.81 -27.79 -26.70
C MET A 44 -1.51 -29.17 -27.31
N LYS A 45 -1.16 -29.24 -28.60
CA LYS A 45 -0.85 -30.50 -29.30
C LYS A 45 0.28 -31.30 -28.64
N ARG A 46 1.16 -30.65 -27.87
CA ARG A 46 2.23 -31.31 -27.09
C ARG A 46 1.69 -32.18 -25.95
N TYR A 47 0.49 -31.88 -25.44
CA TYR A 47 -0.11 -32.58 -24.31
C TYR A 47 -1.16 -33.61 -24.73
N GLU A 48 -1.41 -33.71 -26.03
CA GLU A 48 -2.41 -34.58 -26.62
C GLU A 48 -1.71 -35.64 -27.50
N LEU A 49 -2.29 -36.85 -27.52
CA LEU A 49 -1.93 -37.92 -28.45
C LEU A 49 -3.06 -38.05 -29.48
N PRO A 50 -3.20 -37.12 -30.44
CA PRO A 50 -4.24 -37.22 -31.44
C PRO A 50 -3.99 -38.43 -32.34
N ALA A 51 -5.03 -39.22 -32.58
CA ALA A 51 -4.97 -40.27 -33.58
C ALA A 51 -4.78 -39.65 -34.98
N LEU A 52 -3.96 -40.27 -35.82
CA LEU A 52 -3.78 -39.83 -37.20
C LEU A 52 -5.11 -39.88 -37.95
N SER A 53 -5.45 -38.78 -38.63
CA SER A 53 -6.66 -38.71 -39.46
C SER A 53 -6.55 -39.67 -40.65
N PHE A 54 -7.67 -40.10 -41.23
CA PHE A 54 -7.69 -41.09 -42.32
C PHE A 54 -6.81 -40.71 -43.52
N GLY A 55 -6.65 -39.42 -43.82
CA GLY A 55 -5.78 -38.93 -44.90
C GLY A 55 -4.28 -38.93 -44.58
N GLN A 56 -3.91 -38.94 -43.29
CA GLN A 56 -2.52 -38.90 -42.84
C GLN A 56 -1.90 -40.29 -42.66
N LYS A 57 -2.71 -41.36 -42.73
CA LYS A 57 -2.23 -42.74 -42.51
C LYS A 57 -1.24 -43.22 -43.58
N ASN A 58 -1.26 -42.63 -44.77
CA ASN A 58 -0.32 -42.93 -45.84
C ASN A 58 0.90 -41.98 -45.85
N ASP A 59 0.94 -40.99 -44.96
CA ASP A 59 2.02 -40.01 -44.85
C ASP A 59 3.03 -40.44 -43.79
N ILE A 60 4.24 -40.78 -44.24
CA ILE A 60 5.34 -41.21 -43.39
C ILE A 60 5.74 -40.11 -42.40
N THR A 61 5.65 -38.83 -42.79
CA THR A 61 6.04 -37.72 -41.90
C THR A 61 5.08 -37.57 -40.74
N ALA A 62 3.77 -37.69 -40.97
CA ALA A 62 2.76 -37.68 -39.91
C ALA A 62 2.95 -38.82 -38.90
N TRP A 63 3.36 -40.02 -39.36
CA TRP A 63 3.71 -41.13 -38.46
C TRP A 63 4.94 -40.82 -37.61
N GLN A 64 6.00 -40.26 -38.21
CA GLN A 64 7.21 -39.90 -37.48
C GLN A 64 6.94 -38.84 -36.42
N GLU A 65 6.14 -37.81 -36.75
CA GLU A 65 5.72 -36.79 -35.79
C GLU A 65 4.91 -37.38 -34.62
N CYS A 66 3.98 -38.30 -34.91
CA CYS A 66 3.18 -38.98 -33.89
C CYS A 66 4.06 -39.82 -32.94
N VAL A 67 5.02 -40.57 -33.48
CA VAL A 67 5.97 -41.37 -32.68
C VAL A 67 6.89 -40.47 -31.84
N ASN A 68 7.39 -39.38 -32.42
CA ASN A 68 8.22 -38.43 -31.68
C ASN A 68 7.44 -37.77 -30.53
N ASN A 69 6.17 -37.40 -30.76
CA ASN A 69 5.30 -36.84 -29.73
C ASN A 69 4.98 -37.86 -28.63
N SER A 70 4.71 -39.13 -28.98
CA SER A 70 4.42 -40.19 -28.02
C SER A 70 5.64 -40.51 -27.14
N MET A 71 6.84 -40.55 -27.73
CA MET A 71 8.09 -40.72 -27.00
C MET A 71 8.35 -39.55 -26.05
N ALA A 72 8.20 -38.31 -26.52
CA ALA A 72 8.32 -37.13 -25.66
C ALA A 72 7.33 -37.16 -24.50
N GLN A 73 6.09 -37.59 -24.74
CA GLN A 73 5.07 -37.68 -23.69
C GLN A 73 5.39 -38.77 -22.67
N LEU A 74 5.93 -39.92 -23.09
CA LEU A 74 6.37 -40.98 -22.18
C LEU A 74 7.45 -40.47 -21.22
N GLU A 75 8.48 -39.81 -21.75
CA GLU A 75 9.55 -39.21 -20.95
C GLU A 75 9.02 -38.15 -19.97
N HIS A 76 8.10 -37.30 -20.43
CA HIS A 76 7.44 -36.32 -19.55
C HIS A 76 6.65 -36.98 -18.42
N GLN A 77 5.98 -38.12 -18.67
CA GLN A 77 5.26 -38.85 -17.62
C GLN A 77 6.23 -39.51 -16.63
N ALA A 78 7.36 -40.06 -17.11
CA ALA A 78 8.39 -40.62 -16.24
C ALA A 78 8.95 -39.54 -15.29
N VAL A 79 9.35 -38.39 -15.82
CA VAL A 79 9.81 -37.25 -15.02
C VAL A 79 8.73 -36.74 -14.07
N ARG A 80 7.47 -36.69 -14.50
CA ARG A 80 6.35 -36.30 -13.63
C ARG A 80 6.19 -37.28 -12.47
N PHE A 81 6.34 -38.58 -12.71
CA PHE A 81 6.26 -39.60 -11.67
C PHE A 81 7.37 -39.40 -10.62
N GLU A 82 8.62 -39.24 -11.07
CA GLU A 82 9.76 -38.96 -10.19
C GLU A 82 9.55 -37.68 -9.36
N ASN A 83 9.07 -36.61 -10.00
CA ASN A 83 8.76 -35.36 -9.31
C ASN A 83 7.64 -35.51 -8.27
N LEU A 84 6.59 -36.27 -8.58
CA LEU A 84 5.49 -36.54 -7.65
C LEU A 84 5.97 -37.40 -6.47
N GLU A 85 6.88 -38.34 -6.70
CA GLU A 85 7.49 -39.13 -5.64
C GLU A 85 8.31 -38.22 -4.69
N LEU A 86 9.17 -37.35 -5.24
CA LEU A 86 9.92 -36.37 -4.45
C LEU A 86 9.00 -35.45 -3.65
N ILE A 87 7.93 -34.94 -4.27
CA ILE A 87 6.93 -34.09 -3.62
C ILE A 87 6.26 -34.86 -2.48
N SER A 88 5.82 -36.09 -2.72
CA SER A 88 5.17 -36.94 -1.71
C SER A 88 6.07 -37.14 -0.49
N GLN A 89 7.36 -37.38 -0.71
CA GLN A 89 8.33 -37.64 0.35
C GLN A 89 8.68 -36.40 1.19
N HIS A 90 8.83 -35.24 0.56
CA HIS A 90 9.46 -34.08 1.22
C HIS A 90 8.52 -32.90 1.50
N THR A 91 7.40 -32.76 0.79
CA THR A 91 6.58 -31.54 0.82
C THR A 91 5.98 -31.28 2.20
N CYS A 92 5.50 -32.31 2.89
CA CYS A 92 4.90 -32.15 4.22
C CYS A 92 5.87 -31.52 5.23
N ASN A 93 7.14 -31.92 5.20
CA ASN A 93 8.16 -31.40 6.11
C ASN A 93 8.60 -29.99 5.69
N ALA A 94 8.82 -29.77 4.39
CA ALA A 94 9.15 -28.45 3.85
C ALA A 94 8.05 -27.42 4.19
N TRP A 95 6.78 -27.80 4.02
CA TRP A 95 5.63 -26.95 4.33
C TRP A 95 5.53 -26.62 5.82
N LYS A 96 5.82 -27.57 6.71
CA LYS A 96 5.87 -27.30 8.16
C LYS A 96 6.94 -26.29 8.52
N VAL A 97 8.14 -26.41 7.95
CA VAL A 97 9.24 -25.44 8.17
C VAL A 97 8.86 -24.06 7.62
N TYR A 98 8.32 -24.02 6.41
CA TYR A 98 7.84 -22.77 5.79
C TYR A 98 6.77 -22.09 6.66
N ASN A 99 5.80 -22.84 7.18
CA ASN A 99 4.79 -22.28 8.09
C ASN A 99 5.40 -21.72 9.38
N LYS A 100 6.42 -22.37 9.95
CA LYS A 100 7.14 -21.81 11.12
C LYS A 100 7.78 -20.47 10.81
N HIS A 101 8.37 -20.31 9.63
CA HIS A 101 8.91 -19.02 9.18
C HIS A 101 7.81 -17.96 9.04
N LEU A 102 6.67 -18.31 8.43
CA LEU A 102 5.55 -17.39 8.30
C LEU A 102 5.00 -16.93 9.66
N VAL A 103 4.82 -17.86 10.60
CA VAL A 103 4.38 -17.53 11.97
C VAL A 103 5.38 -16.59 12.64
N HIS A 104 6.67 -16.88 12.54
CA HIS A 104 7.70 -16.00 13.09
C HIS A 104 7.67 -14.59 12.50
N MET A 105 7.51 -14.46 11.17
CA MET A 105 7.40 -13.16 10.50
C MET A 105 6.18 -12.36 11.00
N ILE A 106 5.04 -13.04 11.18
CA ILE A 106 3.83 -12.42 11.72
C ILE A 106 4.06 -11.93 13.15
N GLU A 107 4.67 -12.74 14.01
CA GLU A 107 4.98 -12.37 15.39
C GLU A 107 5.89 -11.14 15.46
N GLN A 108 6.94 -11.08 14.63
CA GLN A 108 7.83 -9.91 14.58
C GLN A 108 7.08 -8.65 14.12
N ALA A 109 6.26 -8.75 13.07
CA ALA A 109 5.47 -7.62 12.58
C ALA A 109 4.47 -7.12 13.64
N GLN A 110 3.81 -8.02 14.35
CA GLN A 110 2.89 -7.68 15.44
C GLN A 110 3.61 -7.01 16.61
N LYS A 111 4.81 -7.49 16.97
CA LYS A 111 5.63 -6.90 18.03
C LYS A 111 6.04 -5.46 17.70
N GLU A 112 6.51 -5.22 16.48
CA GLU A 112 6.86 -3.86 16.04
C GLU A 112 5.63 -2.94 15.99
N LEU A 113 4.47 -3.45 15.55
CA LEU A 113 3.22 -2.69 15.58
C LEU A 113 2.82 -2.30 17.01
N GLN A 114 2.91 -3.22 17.97
CA GLN A 114 2.61 -2.94 19.37
C GLN A 114 3.57 -1.89 19.96
N LYS A 115 4.87 -2.01 19.66
CA LYS A 115 5.88 -1.03 20.06
C LYS A 115 5.57 0.36 19.50
N LEU A 116 5.24 0.45 18.22
CA LEU A 116 4.89 1.73 17.58
C LEU A 116 3.62 2.34 18.20
N ARG A 117 2.59 1.52 18.44
CA ARG A 117 1.35 1.98 19.11
C ARG A 117 1.63 2.56 20.49
N LYS A 118 2.48 1.90 21.27
CA LYS A 118 2.91 2.40 22.58
C LYS A 118 3.63 3.75 22.45
N ASN A 119 4.59 3.86 21.53
CA ASN A 119 5.32 5.12 21.30
C ASN A 119 4.37 6.28 20.91
N ILE A 120 3.38 6.01 20.04
CA ILE A 120 2.37 6.99 19.66
C ILE A 120 1.53 7.41 20.88
N GLN A 121 1.11 6.45 21.70
CA GLN A 121 0.33 6.72 22.90
C GLN A 121 1.12 7.56 23.92
N ASP A 122 2.39 7.23 24.16
CA ASP A 122 3.27 7.97 25.07
C ASP A 122 3.47 9.41 24.59
N LEU A 123 3.71 9.63 23.29
CA LEU A 123 3.81 10.96 22.70
C LEU A 123 2.51 11.76 22.84
N ASN A 124 1.36 11.13 22.57
CA ASN A 124 0.07 11.80 22.72
C ASN A 124 -0.23 12.15 24.17
N TRP A 125 0.16 11.29 25.12
CA TRP A 125 0.03 11.55 26.54
C TRP A 125 0.90 12.75 26.98
N GLN A 126 2.15 12.79 26.55
CA GLN A 126 3.04 13.94 26.79
C GLN A 126 2.46 15.23 26.21
N ARG A 127 1.98 15.20 24.95
CA ARG A 127 1.35 16.35 24.30
C ARG A 127 0.13 16.83 25.07
N LYS A 128 -0.73 15.90 25.51
CA LYS A 128 -1.92 16.23 26.31
C LYS A 128 -1.54 16.91 27.61
N ASN A 129 -0.55 16.40 28.34
CA ASN A 129 -0.10 17.02 29.59
C ASN A 129 0.42 18.44 29.37
N MET A 130 1.28 18.64 28.37
CA MET A 130 1.79 19.97 28.01
C MET A 130 0.66 20.94 27.66
N GLN A 131 -0.31 20.51 26.87
CA GLN A 131 -1.47 21.32 26.48
C GLN A 131 -2.36 21.67 27.68
N LEU A 132 -2.59 20.73 28.60
CA LEU A 132 -3.38 20.98 29.80
C LEU A 132 -2.69 22.00 30.72
N THR A 133 -1.39 21.87 30.94
CA THR A 133 -0.60 22.84 31.73
C THR A 133 -0.55 24.22 31.07
N ALA A 134 -0.38 24.30 29.75
CA ALA A 134 -0.44 25.56 29.04
C ALA A 134 -1.85 26.18 29.12
N GLY A 135 -2.90 25.36 29.01
CA GLY A 135 -4.29 25.77 29.08
C GLY A 135 -4.74 26.26 30.45
N THR A 136 -4.19 25.74 31.56
CA THR A 136 -4.43 26.31 32.89
C THR A 136 -3.80 27.69 33.01
N LYS A 137 -2.54 27.83 32.57
CA LYS A 137 -1.82 29.11 32.61
C LYS A 137 -2.48 30.19 31.74
N LEU A 138 -2.99 29.82 30.56
CA LEU A 138 -3.74 30.74 29.71
C LEU A 138 -5.03 31.23 30.39
N ARG A 139 -5.79 30.35 31.06
CA ARG A 139 -6.99 30.73 31.81
C ARG A 139 -6.68 31.65 32.99
N GLU A 140 -5.59 31.40 33.70
CA GLU A 140 -5.11 32.27 34.78
C GLU A 140 -4.74 33.66 34.26
N MET A 141 -3.99 33.73 33.15
CA MET A 141 -3.61 35.00 32.52
C MET A 141 -4.83 35.76 32.00
N GLU A 142 -5.78 35.06 31.38
CA GLU A 142 -7.05 35.65 30.92
C GLU A 142 -7.84 36.22 32.10
N SER A 143 -8.00 35.47 33.19
CA SER A 143 -8.67 35.97 34.40
C SER A 143 -7.96 37.18 35.02
N THR A 144 -6.62 37.14 35.08
CA THR A 144 -5.79 38.23 35.59
C THR A 144 -5.87 39.47 34.71
N TRP A 145 -6.12 39.32 33.41
CA TRP A 145 -6.33 40.43 32.49
C TRP A 145 -7.76 40.99 32.53
N VAL A 146 -8.78 40.11 32.54
CA VAL A 146 -10.19 40.50 32.60
C VAL A 146 -10.53 41.24 33.89
N SER A 147 -9.94 40.84 35.04
CA SER A 147 -10.26 41.45 36.34
C SER A 147 -9.95 42.95 36.41
N PRO A 148 -8.74 43.44 36.06
CA PRO A 148 -8.44 44.87 35.99
C PRO A 148 -9.25 45.61 34.92
N VAL A 149 -9.51 45.00 33.76
CA VAL A 149 -10.33 45.61 32.70
C VAL A 149 -11.75 45.88 33.22
N ASN A 150 -12.36 44.88 33.85
CA ASN A 150 -13.69 45.03 34.47
C ASN A 150 -13.67 46.09 35.59
N LYS A 151 -12.64 46.06 36.45
CA LYS A 151 -12.50 47.03 37.53
C LYS A 151 -12.34 48.46 37.00
N ASN A 152 -11.56 48.66 35.95
CA ASN A 152 -11.41 49.96 35.30
C ASN A 152 -12.75 50.43 34.70
N TYR A 153 -13.49 49.54 34.04
CA TYR A 153 -14.81 49.85 33.50
C TYR A 153 -15.83 50.20 34.58
N GLU A 154 -15.82 49.50 35.72
CA GLU A 154 -16.65 49.84 36.89
C GLU A 154 -16.29 51.22 37.46
N ILE A 155 -14.99 51.53 37.57
CA ILE A 155 -14.52 52.85 38.01
C ILE A 155 -14.99 53.94 37.04
N GLU A 156 -14.82 53.76 35.73
CA GLU A 156 -15.28 54.72 34.72
C GLU A 156 -16.78 54.97 34.79
N ARG A 157 -17.58 53.91 34.94
CA ARG A 157 -19.04 54.04 35.11
C ARG A 157 -19.41 54.82 36.37
N THR A 158 -18.71 54.56 37.47
CA THR A 158 -18.97 55.23 38.76
C THR A 158 -18.60 56.71 38.69
N ILE A 159 -17.50 57.04 38.00
CA ILE A 159 -17.08 58.42 37.75
C ILE A 159 -18.14 59.14 36.92
N GLU A 160 -18.66 58.52 35.87
CA GLU A 160 -19.67 59.14 35.00
C GLU A 160 -20.98 59.42 35.76
N ALA A 161 -21.49 58.45 36.52
CA ALA A 161 -22.67 58.65 37.37
C ALA A 161 -22.48 59.77 38.40
N ASN A 162 -21.28 59.88 39.00
CA ASN A 162 -20.97 60.97 39.92
C ASN A 162 -20.94 62.34 39.22
N LYS A 163 -20.47 62.42 37.97
CA LYS A 163 -20.54 63.68 37.20
C LYS A 163 -21.98 64.09 36.92
N GLU A 164 -22.83 63.14 36.54
CA GLU A 164 -24.27 63.40 36.30
C GLU A 164 -24.96 63.92 37.56
N ASN A 165 -24.69 63.31 38.73
CA ASN A 165 -25.22 63.79 40.01
C ASN A 165 -24.74 65.22 40.33
N ILE A 166 -23.44 65.50 40.15
CA ILE A 166 -22.89 66.85 40.35
C ILE A 166 -23.57 67.86 39.41
N GLN A 167 -23.86 67.49 38.16
CA GLN A 167 -24.57 68.38 37.22
C GLN A 167 -26.05 68.59 37.58
N GLN A 168 -26.68 67.70 38.35
CA GLN A 168 -28.05 67.90 38.86
C GLN A 168 -28.10 68.77 40.11
N ASP A 169 -27.03 68.80 40.90
CA ASP A 169 -26.94 69.55 42.15
C ASP A 169 -26.59 71.05 41.95
N PHE A 170 -26.35 71.50 40.72
CA PHE A 170 -26.10 72.90 40.33
C PHE A 170 -27.13 73.39 39.31
#